data_AF-A0A2U1FEY5-F1
#
_entry.id   AF-A0A2U1FEY5-F1
#
_cell.length_a   1.000
_cell.length_b   1.000
_cell.length_c   1.000
_cell.angle_alpha   90.00
_cell.angle_beta   90.00
_cell.angle_gamma   90.00
#
_symmetry.space_group_name_H-M   'P 1'
#
loop_
_entity.id
_entity.type
_entity.pdbx_description
1 polymer ?
#
loop_
_entity_poly.entity_id
_entity_poly.type
_entity_poly.pdbx_seq_one_letter_code
_entity_poly.pdbx_strand_id
1 'polypeptide(L)'
;MELARVFTGFRGVFPSFFRAFLGEEAFGGSLQAAGLIRDTETGTSGITACGRTDAIHYLWRIGKPIGAQRPIRTMTIQEIIDTIEAVCPRAYQENYDNSGVQVGDTRRMATGALLCVDVTEAVLEEAIRLGCNLVIAHHPLLFKPLKRLTGSSFIERCVQMAVRHDLVLYAAHTNADNAPQGLNAVLAERFGLTQTQPLEPLQGQLMELVTFVPSEHTEAVRQALWRAGAGRLGSYDCCSYSHSGVGTFRAGAGANPFVGTIGELHREEEERLSVILPAYRQGAVMQALRTAHPYELPAVSLIPLANEHPTAGGGIVGDLPEAMSEREMLLHIKEVFGLKVLAHSAWRERPVKRMAICGGSGAFMWKQAAQLGADLFLTGEAKYNDYFDAGEHLLLVTIGHYESEEVANELFMRIISQKFPTFATHRTTAGTNPINYL
;
A
#
# COMPACT_ATOMS: atom_id res chain seq x y z
N MET A 1 34.59 -20.66 33.63
CA MET A 1 35.33 -21.48 32.65
C MET A 1 34.37 -22.55 32.16
N GLU A 2 33.40 -22.10 31.37
CA GLU A 2 32.41 -22.79 30.53
C GLU A 2 31.51 -21.65 30.01
N LEU A 3 30.98 -21.76 28.80
CA LEU A 3 30.29 -20.73 27.99
C LEU A 3 31.20 -19.74 27.22
N ALA A 4 31.82 -20.24 26.16
CA ALA A 4 32.11 -19.47 24.94
C ALA A 4 32.55 -20.43 23.82
N ARG A 5 31.63 -20.92 23.00
CA ARG A 5 31.89 -21.48 21.67
C ARG A 5 30.57 -21.59 20.90
N VAL A 6 30.68 -21.44 19.59
CA VAL A 6 29.62 -21.39 18.56
C VAL A 6 29.08 -19.98 18.27
N PHE A 7 29.93 -19.13 17.69
CA PHE A 7 29.54 -18.20 16.62
C PHE A 7 30.77 -17.91 15.75
N THR A 8 31.05 -18.81 14.81
CA THR A 8 31.93 -18.56 13.67
C THR A 8 31.38 -19.33 12.47
N GLY A 9 30.68 -18.63 11.58
CA GLY A 9 30.20 -19.17 10.31
C GLY A 9 29.21 -18.20 9.68
N PHE A 10 29.46 -17.82 8.43
CA PHE A 10 28.72 -16.87 7.58
C PHE A 10 29.06 -15.38 7.73
N ARG A 11 30.18 -15.03 7.09
CA ARG A 11 30.32 -13.76 6.36
C ARG A 11 29.60 -13.90 5.01
N GLY A 12 28.75 -12.94 4.67
CA GLY A 12 28.30 -12.73 3.29
C GLY A 12 26.81 -12.42 3.18
N VAL A 13 26.52 -11.26 2.57
CA VAL A 13 25.20 -10.78 2.12
C VAL A 13 24.29 -10.18 3.21
N PHE A 14 24.58 -8.92 3.56
CA PHE A 14 23.57 -7.97 4.06
C PHE A 14 23.42 -6.85 3.02
N PRO A 15 22.22 -6.58 2.46
CA PRO A 15 22.05 -5.51 1.51
C PRO A 15 22.17 -4.13 2.16
N SER A 16 22.88 -3.27 1.45
CA SER A 16 22.99 -1.82 1.62
C SER A 16 21.62 -1.14 1.60
N PHE A 17 21.06 -0.82 2.77
CA PHE A 17 19.94 0.14 2.87
C PHE A 17 20.03 1.11 4.05
N PHE A 18 21.07 0.99 4.90
CA PHE A 18 21.25 1.87 6.07
C PHE A 18 22.13 3.11 5.82
N ARG A 19 22.49 3.41 4.57
CA ARG A 19 23.45 4.48 4.23
C ARG A 19 22.89 5.68 3.47
N ALA A 20 21.57 5.87 3.49
CA ALA A 20 20.90 6.99 2.81
C ALA A 20 20.02 7.86 3.74
N PHE A 21 20.28 7.88 5.06
CA PHE A 21 19.43 8.62 6.00
C PHE A 21 20.14 9.54 7.00
N LEU A 22 21.43 9.84 6.81
CA LEU A 22 22.07 10.96 7.50
C LEU A 22 22.80 11.79 6.44
N GLY A 23 22.21 12.94 6.12
CA GLY A 23 22.84 13.94 5.28
C GLY A 23 24.17 14.36 5.89
N GLU A 24 25.19 14.41 5.05
CA GLU A 24 26.43 15.14 5.32
C GLU A 24 26.10 16.61 5.46
N GLU A 25 25.99 17.10 6.70
CA GLU A 25 26.37 18.45 7.07
C GLU A 25 26.49 18.52 8.60
N ALA A 26 27.55 19.20 9.07
CA ALA A 26 27.86 19.51 10.46
C ALA A 26 28.55 18.42 11.31
N PHE A 27 29.79 18.05 10.97
CA PHE A 27 30.83 17.80 11.99
C PHE A 27 32.21 18.17 11.41
N GLY A 28 32.53 19.46 11.45
CA GLY A 28 33.84 20.02 11.16
C GLY A 28 34.16 21.09 12.19
N GLY A 29 34.55 20.65 13.40
CA GLY A 29 34.89 21.55 14.51
C GLY A 29 35.93 20.90 15.40
N SER A 30 37.18 21.25 15.16
CA SER A 30 38.36 20.84 15.93
C SER A 30 38.26 21.28 17.39
N LEU A 31 38.32 20.33 18.33
CA LEU A 31 38.59 20.62 19.73
C LEU A 31 40.08 20.36 20.01
N GLN A 32 40.84 21.45 20.11
CA GLN A 32 42.17 21.45 20.72
C GLN A 32 42.04 21.38 22.24
N ALA A 33 42.95 20.63 22.84
CA ALA A 33 43.13 20.48 24.28
C ALA A 33 43.69 21.75 24.93
N ALA A 34 43.25 22.05 26.16
CA ALA A 34 44.10 22.55 27.24
C ALA A 34 43.31 22.74 28.55
N GLY A 35 43.92 22.34 29.67
CA GLY A 35 43.82 23.10 30.92
C GLY A 35 43.06 22.46 32.07
N LEU A 36 43.79 21.74 32.92
CA LEU A 36 43.47 21.57 34.35
C LEU A 36 43.31 22.95 35.03
N ILE A 37 42.50 23.04 36.10
CA ILE A 37 42.94 23.38 37.47
C ILE A 37 41.72 23.36 38.42
N ARG A 38 41.98 22.85 39.64
CA ARG A 38 41.09 22.72 40.80
C ARG A 38 40.90 24.08 41.52
N ASP A 39 39.84 24.18 42.33
CA ASP A 39 39.81 24.66 43.74
C ASP A 39 38.39 25.18 44.04
N THR A 40 37.58 24.50 44.87
CA THR A 40 37.56 24.43 46.35
C THR A 40 37.11 25.72 47.06
N GLU A 41 36.34 25.52 48.14
CA GLU A 41 36.03 26.44 49.25
C GLU A 41 34.86 27.43 49.07
N THR A 42 33.69 27.15 49.67
CA THR A 42 33.24 27.41 51.06
C THR A 42 32.93 28.87 51.36
N GLY A 43 31.78 29.15 51.97
CA GLY A 43 31.58 30.47 52.60
C GLY A 43 30.13 30.86 52.84
N THR A 44 29.68 30.62 54.05
CA THR A 44 28.37 30.86 54.66
C THR A 44 28.01 32.33 54.95
N SER A 45 26.71 32.53 55.28
CA SER A 45 26.09 33.60 56.10
C SER A 45 25.83 34.94 55.40
N GLY A 46 24.74 35.68 55.62
CA GLY A 46 23.60 35.65 56.55
C GLY A 46 22.94 37.04 56.57
N ILE A 47 21.78 37.18 57.21
CA ILE A 47 21.08 38.42 57.68
C ILE A 47 20.11 39.09 56.67
N THR A 48 18.78 38.92 56.76
CA THR A 48 17.69 39.59 57.56
C THR A 48 17.25 41.03 57.19
N ALA A 49 15.95 41.13 56.86
CA ALA A 49 14.93 42.11 57.29
C ALA A 49 14.52 43.33 56.40
N CYS A 50 13.19 43.44 56.23
CA CYS A 50 12.32 44.64 56.08
C CYS A 50 12.50 45.53 54.82
N GLY A 51 11.50 46.02 54.10
CA GLY A 51 10.05 46.07 54.23
C GLY A 51 9.40 46.80 53.03
N ARG A 52 8.09 46.59 52.88
CA ARG A 52 7.01 47.38 52.22
C ARG A 52 7.20 48.20 50.92
N THR A 53 6.14 48.02 50.11
CA THR A 53 5.37 48.96 49.25
C THR A 53 5.79 49.23 47.80
N ASP A 54 4.93 48.71 46.91
CA ASP A 54 4.30 49.33 45.75
C ASP A 54 5.14 50.18 44.78
N ALA A 55 5.26 49.71 43.53
CA ALA A 55 4.64 50.36 42.37
C ALA A 55 5.13 49.75 41.05
N ILE A 56 4.18 49.17 40.33
CA ILE A 56 3.90 49.30 38.89
C ILE A 56 5.08 49.29 37.88
N HIS A 57 4.89 48.44 36.87
CA HIS A 57 5.29 48.55 35.46
C HIS A 57 6.57 47.83 34.95
N TYR A 58 6.32 46.99 33.94
CA TYR A 58 7.22 46.42 32.92
C TYR A 58 8.16 45.27 33.30
N LEU A 59 7.77 44.04 32.92
CA LEU A 59 8.50 43.16 31.98
C LEU A 59 7.84 41.77 31.92
N TRP A 60 6.94 41.57 30.96
CA TRP A 60 6.47 40.24 30.55
C TRP A 60 7.32 39.75 29.37
N ARG A 61 8.38 39.00 29.67
CA ARG A 61 9.22 38.16 28.78
C ARG A 61 10.24 37.52 29.72
N ILE A 62 10.46 36.22 29.83
CA ILE A 62 10.39 35.12 28.88
C ILE A 62 10.28 33.85 29.75
N GLY A 63 9.25 33.04 29.55
CA GLY A 63 9.14 31.72 30.18
C GLY A 63 8.30 30.84 29.28
N LYS A 64 8.90 30.30 28.22
CA LYS A 64 8.25 29.22 27.46
C LYS A 64 8.23 27.99 28.38
N PRO A 65 7.07 27.39 28.68
CA PRO A 65 7.08 26.06 29.26
C PRO A 65 7.63 25.10 28.20
N ILE A 66 8.76 24.47 28.52
CA ILE A 66 9.28 23.31 27.81
C ILE A 66 8.29 22.17 28.12
N GLY A 67 7.60 21.67 27.09
CA GLY A 67 6.72 20.51 27.23
C GLY A 67 5.30 20.68 26.69
N ALA A 68 5.09 21.36 25.56
CA ALA A 68 3.90 21.10 24.76
C ALA A 68 4.16 19.81 23.96
N GLN A 69 3.73 18.66 24.48
CA GLN A 69 3.58 17.46 23.66
C GLN A 69 2.75 17.85 22.44
N ARG A 70 3.25 17.59 21.22
CA ARG A 70 2.44 17.72 20.01
C ARG A 70 1.15 16.94 20.27
N PRO A 71 -0.05 17.52 20.02
CA PRO A 71 -1.28 16.78 20.19
C PRO A 71 -1.17 15.50 19.35
N ILE A 72 -1.37 14.35 19.99
CA ILE A 72 -1.51 13.08 19.27
C ILE A 72 -2.68 13.30 18.33
N ARG A 73 -2.40 13.43 17.03
CA ARG A 73 -3.45 13.55 16.02
C ARG A 73 -4.25 12.26 16.08
N THR A 74 -5.44 12.32 16.65
CA THR A 74 -6.40 11.23 16.59
C THR A 74 -6.81 11.05 15.14
N MET A 75 -6.54 9.87 14.59
CA MET A 75 -6.85 9.52 13.21
C MET A 75 -8.22 8.87 13.11
N THR A 76 -8.94 9.17 12.03
CA THR A 76 -10.18 8.47 11.68
C THR A 76 -9.89 7.08 11.14
N ILE A 77 -10.87 6.19 11.22
CA ILE A 77 -10.80 4.88 10.55
C ILE A 77 -10.71 5.07 9.03
N GLN A 78 -11.39 6.07 8.46
CA GLN A 78 -11.31 6.40 7.04
C GLN A 78 -9.88 6.71 6.59
N GLU A 79 -9.11 7.49 7.35
CA GLU A 79 -7.71 7.80 7.02
C GLU A 79 -6.82 6.54 6.95
N ILE A 80 -7.10 5.53 7.78
CA ILE A 80 -6.39 4.25 7.73
C ILE A 80 -6.78 3.48 6.47
N ILE A 81 -8.08 3.39 6.19
CA ILE A 81 -8.60 2.72 4.99
C ILE A 81 -8.05 3.38 3.72
N ASP A 82 -8.08 4.72 3.63
CA ASP A 82 -7.53 5.47 2.50
C ASP A 82 -6.04 5.18 2.28
N THR A 83 -5.30 4.94 3.36
CA THR A 83 -3.87 4.56 3.28
C THR A 83 -3.69 3.18 2.68
N ILE A 84 -4.57 2.22 3.01
CA ILE A 84 -4.58 0.88 2.40
C ILE A 84 -5.00 0.99 0.94
N GLU A 85 -6.09 1.70 0.63
CA GLU A 85 -6.62 1.85 -0.72
C GLU A 85 -5.69 2.67 -1.64
N ALA A 86 -4.78 3.47 -1.10
CA ALA A 86 -3.73 4.12 -1.88
C ALA A 86 -2.72 3.11 -2.46
N VAL A 87 -2.49 1.99 -1.76
CA VAL A 87 -1.60 0.90 -2.19
C VAL A 87 -2.38 -0.19 -2.93
N CYS A 88 -3.59 -0.49 -2.46
CA CYS A 88 -4.48 -1.52 -2.99
C CYS A 88 -5.82 -0.90 -3.45
N PRO A 89 -5.85 -0.15 -4.58
CA PRO A 89 -7.05 0.54 -5.03
C PRO A 89 -8.23 -0.42 -5.21
N ARG A 90 -9.40 -0.09 -4.62
CA ARG A 90 -10.62 -0.91 -4.73
C ARG A 90 -11.06 -1.18 -6.16
N ALA A 91 -10.69 -0.33 -7.11
CA ALA A 91 -10.97 -0.51 -8.52
C ALA A 91 -10.26 -1.72 -9.16
N TYR A 92 -9.23 -2.26 -8.50
CA TYR A 92 -8.48 -3.43 -8.98
C TYR A 92 -9.09 -4.76 -8.55
N GLN A 93 -10.22 -4.75 -7.83
CA GLN A 93 -10.92 -5.98 -7.47
C GLN A 93 -11.57 -6.64 -8.70
N GLU A 94 -11.74 -7.95 -8.64
CA GLU A 94 -12.51 -8.71 -9.62
C GLU A 94 -14.00 -8.36 -9.58
N ASN A 95 -14.69 -8.56 -10.70
CA ASN A 95 -16.11 -8.19 -10.82
C ASN A 95 -17.05 -8.93 -9.86
N TYR A 96 -16.64 -10.10 -9.37
CA TYR A 96 -17.41 -10.91 -8.42
C TYR A 96 -17.10 -10.57 -6.95
N ASP A 97 -16.05 -9.76 -6.71
CA ASP A 97 -15.52 -9.49 -5.38
C ASP A 97 -16.36 -8.45 -4.62
N ASN A 98 -16.13 -8.34 -3.31
CA ASN A 98 -16.76 -7.37 -2.43
C ASN A 98 -15.75 -6.71 -1.47
N SER A 99 -14.71 -6.10 -2.01
CA SER A 99 -13.70 -5.38 -1.25
C SER A 99 -14.18 -3.99 -0.80
N GLY A 100 -13.76 -3.58 0.41
CA GLY A 100 -14.11 -2.32 1.06
C GLY A 100 -14.75 -2.50 2.44
N VAL A 101 -15.33 -1.42 2.96
CA VAL A 101 -16.07 -1.43 4.23
C VAL A 101 -17.30 -2.34 4.13
N GLN A 102 -17.38 -3.31 5.02
CA GLN A 102 -18.47 -4.29 5.09
C GLN A 102 -19.51 -3.89 6.16
N VAL A 103 -19.04 -3.36 7.29
CA VAL A 103 -19.88 -2.96 8.45
C VAL A 103 -19.24 -1.77 9.16
N GLY A 104 -20.05 -0.85 9.71
CA GLY A 104 -19.61 0.19 10.64
C GLY A 104 -19.48 1.61 10.04
N ASP A 105 -19.09 2.57 10.88
CA ASP A 105 -18.90 4.00 10.52
C ASP A 105 -17.42 4.39 10.53
N THR A 106 -16.86 4.69 9.36
CA THR A 106 -15.44 5.03 9.18
C THR A 106 -15.07 6.44 9.64
N ARG A 107 -16.04 7.31 9.94
CA ARG A 107 -15.79 8.68 10.40
C ARG A 107 -15.34 8.73 11.86
N ARG A 108 -15.47 7.62 12.58
CA ARG A 108 -15.05 7.51 13.98
C ARG A 108 -13.53 7.54 14.11
N MET A 109 -13.05 7.98 15.27
CA MET A 109 -11.64 7.90 15.62
C MET A 109 -11.23 6.43 15.77
N ALA A 110 -10.08 6.06 15.22
CA ALA A 110 -9.53 4.72 15.35
C ALA A 110 -8.85 4.56 16.72
N THR A 111 -9.25 3.54 17.49
CA THR A 111 -8.64 3.21 18.79
C THR A 111 -7.56 2.13 18.64
N GLY A 112 -7.71 1.27 17.65
CA GLY A 112 -6.76 0.21 17.29
C GLY A 112 -7.32 -0.63 16.14
N ALA A 113 -6.45 -1.30 15.41
CA ALA A 113 -6.81 -2.22 14.33
C ALA A 113 -6.35 -3.64 14.63
N LEU A 114 -7.22 -4.63 14.35
CA LEU A 114 -6.87 -6.05 14.33
C LEU A 114 -6.82 -6.53 12.87
N LEU A 115 -5.70 -7.12 12.48
CA LEU A 115 -5.47 -7.72 11.17
C LEU A 115 -5.79 -9.21 11.20
N CYS A 116 -6.46 -9.71 10.17
CA CYS A 116 -6.76 -11.12 9.98
C CYS A 116 -6.83 -11.50 8.50
N VAL A 117 -6.81 -12.79 8.21
CA VAL A 117 -7.21 -13.31 6.88
C VAL A 117 -8.74 -13.38 6.84
N ASP A 118 -9.33 -14.15 7.75
CA ASP A 118 -10.77 -14.35 7.88
C ASP A 118 -11.37 -13.68 9.12
N VAL A 119 -12.57 -13.11 8.97
CA VAL A 119 -13.35 -12.59 10.10
C VAL A 119 -14.21 -13.70 10.70
N THR A 120 -13.93 -14.05 11.96
CA THR A 120 -14.72 -14.99 12.76
C THR A 120 -15.19 -14.35 14.07
N GLU A 121 -16.10 -15.01 14.78
CA GLU A 121 -16.57 -14.55 16.10
C GLU A 121 -15.39 -14.39 17.08
N ALA A 122 -14.45 -15.34 17.09
CA ALA A 122 -13.26 -15.29 17.94
C ALA A 122 -12.34 -14.10 17.61
N VAL A 123 -12.21 -13.75 16.32
CA VAL A 123 -11.44 -12.57 15.89
C VAL A 123 -12.10 -11.28 16.39
N LEU A 124 -13.43 -11.19 16.30
CA LEU A 124 -14.16 -10.01 16.79
C LEU A 124 -14.09 -9.88 18.32
N GLU A 125 -14.21 -11.00 19.05
CA GLU A 125 -14.02 -11.04 20.50
C GLU A 125 -12.61 -10.59 20.90
N GLU A 126 -11.58 -11.04 20.16
CA GLU A 126 -10.20 -10.59 20.36
C GLU A 126 -10.05 -9.08 20.11
N ALA A 127 -10.63 -8.54 19.03
CA ALA A 127 -10.61 -7.12 18.75
C ALA A 127 -11.23 -6.29 19.89
N ILE A 128 -12.39 -6.71 20.39
CA ILE A 128 -13.09 -6.06 21.51
C ILE A 128 -12.22 -6.09 22.77
N ARG A 129 -11.62 -7.25 23.09
CA ARG A 129 -10.74 -7.40 24.26
C ARG A 129 -9.51 -6.51 24.19
N LEU A 130 -8.95 -6.32 23.00
CA LEU A 130 -7.79 -5.44 22.76
C LEU A 130 -8.16 -3.95 22.67
N GLY A 131 -9.46 -3.61 22.68
CA GLY A 131 -9.92 -2.23 22.50
C GLY A 131 -9.81 -1.70 21.07
N CYS A 132 -9.64 -2.60 20.09
CA CYS A 132 -9.66 -2.26 18.67
C CYS A 132 -11.10 -2.00 18.22
N ASN A 133 -11.30 -0.96 17.41
CA ASN A 133 -12.58 -0.65 16.78
C ASN A 133 -12.57 -0.80 15.26
N LEU A 134 -11.46 -1.30 14.70
CA LEU A 134 -11.29 -1.62 13.30
C LEU A 134 -10.77 -3.05 13.16
N VAL A 135 -11.39 -3.84 12.30
CA VAL A 135 -10.90 -5.14 11.86
C VAL A 135 -10.65 -5.07 10.36
N ILE A 136 -9.42 -5.38 9.95
CA ILE A 136 -8.97 -5.40 8.56
C ILE A 136 -8.74 -6.85 8.19
N ALA A 137 -9.50 -7.33 7.22
CA ALA A 137 -9.44 -8.70 6.73
C ALA A 137 -8.93 -8.73 5.28
N HIS A 138 -8.30 -9.83 4.90
CA HIS A 138 -8.12 -10.14 3.49
C HIS A 138 -9.45 -10.57 2.89
N HIS A 139 -10.10 -11.59 3.47
CA HIS A 139 -11.37 -12.11 2.97
C HIS A 139 -12.58 -11.26 3.39
N PRO A 140 -13.48 -10.97 2.46
CA PRO A 140 -14.70 -10.24 2.77
C PRO A 140 -15.68 -11.14 3.53
N LEU A 141 -16.02 -10.74 4.75
CA LEU A 141 -17.07 -11.40 5.54
C LEU A 141 -18.40 -11.47 4.77
N LEU A 142 -18.76 -10.40 4.03
CA LEU A 142 -19.99 -10.32 3.26
C LEU A 142 -19.76 -10.61 1.78
N PHE A 143 -19.11 -11.72 1.44
CA PHE A 143 -18.91 -12.11 0.04
C PHE A 143 -20.24 -12.29 -0.74
N LYS A 144 -21.33 -12.65 -0.04
CA LYS A 144 -22.69 -12.69 -0.60
C LYS A 144 -23.62 -11.74 0.17
N PRO A 145 -24.57 -11.07 -0.51
CA PRO A 145 -25.54 -10.21 0.17
C PRO A 145 -26.39 -10.97 1.20
N LEU A 146 -26.51 -10.39 2.39
CA LEU A 146 -27.40 -10.91 3.43
C LEU A 146 -28.85 -10.48 3.18
N LYS A 147 -29.77 -11.44 3.16
CA LYS A 147 -31.21 -11.17 3.03
C LYS A 147 -31.91 -10.96 4.38
N ARG A 148 -31.30 -11.38 5.48
CA ARG A 148 -31.81 -11.31 6.85
C ARG A 148 -30.67 -11.33 7.87
N LEU A 149 -30.91 -10.79 9.07
CA LEU A 149 -29.96 -10.75 10.19
C LEU A 149 -30.61 -11.35 11.44
N THR A 150 -30.70 -12.66 11.48
CA THR A 150 -31.30 -13.47 12.55
C THR A 150 -30.27 -14.13 13.47
N GLY A 151 -28.99 -14.15 13.08
CA GLY A 151 -27.92 -14.85 13.80
C GLY A 151 -27.80 -16.33 13.44
N SER A 152 -28.46 -16.75 12.35
CA SER A 152 -28.54 -18.17 11.95
C SER A 152 -27.22 -18.73 11.41
N SER A 153 -26.38 -17.87 10.84
CA SER A 153 -25.04 -18.19 10.35
C SER A 153 -23.97 -17.43 11.13
N PHE A 154 -22.72 -17.92 11.09
CA PHE A 154 -21.60 -17.21 11.72
C PHE A 154 -21.40 -15.81 11.11
N ILE A 155 -21.62 -15.66 9.80
CA ILE A 155 -21.57 -14.37 9.11
C ILE A 155 -22.57 -13.38 9.73
N GLU A 156 -23.84 -13.80 9.89
CA GLU A 156 -24.85 -12.96 10.54
C GLU A 156 -24.48 -12.60 11.98
N ARG A 157 -23.92 -13.54 12.74
CA ARG A 157 -23.48 -13.31 14.13
C ARG A 157 -22.30 -12.34 14.21
N CYS A 158 -21.32 -12.46 13.32
CA CYS A 158 -20.22 -11.52 13.17
C CYS A 158 -20.73 -10.10 12.86
N VAL A 159 -21.66 -9.95 11.91
CA VAL A 159 -22.26 -8.64 11.59
C VAL A 159 -22.99 -8.07 12.80
N GLN A 160 -23.84 -8.87 13.46
CA GLN A 160 -24.56 -8.42 14.65
C GLN A 160 -23.60 -8.00 15.78
N MET A 161 -22.52 -8.74 15.98
CA MET A 161 -21.49 -8.42 16.97
C MET A 161 -20.78 -7.12 16.62
N ALA A 162 -20.34 -6.95 15.36
CA ALA A 162 -19.70 -5.73 14.90
C ALA A 162 -20.60 -4.50 15.09
N VAL A 163 -21.89 -4.60 14.77
CA VAL A 163 -22.86 -3.51 15.00
C VAL A 163 -23.04 -3.21 16.50
N ARG A 164 -23.19 -4.24 17.36
CA ARG A 164 -23.40 -4.03 18.81
C ARG A 164 -22.22 -3.40 19.52
N HIS A 165 -21.01 -3.62 19.01
CA HIS A 165 -19.77 -3.12 19.60
C HIS A 165 -19.14 -1.97 18.82
N ASP A 166 -19.89 -1.39 17.87
CA ASP A 166 -19.45 -0.33 16.97
C ASP A 166 -18.09 -0.60 16.29
N LEU A 167 -17.84 -1.85 15.90
CA LEU A 167 -16.66 -2.24 15.13
C LEU A 167 -16.86 -1.88 13.66
N VAL A 168 -15.78 -1.41 13.02
CA VAL A 168 -15.70 -1.31 11.56
C VAL A 168 -15.03 -2.57 11.02
N LEU A 169 -15.69 -3.24 10.08
CA LEU A 169 -15.12 -4.36 9.33
C LEU A 169 -14.77 -3.89 7.93
N TYR A 170 -13.51 -4.02 7.54
CA TYR A 170 -13.01 -3.69 6.22
C TYR A 170 -12.31 -4.90 5.59
N ALA A 171 -12.53 -5.13 4.30
CA ALA A 171 -11.90 -6.19 3.55
C ALA A 171 -11.09 -5.65 2.37
N ALA A 172 -9.90 -6.19 2.15
CA ALA A 172 -9.11 -5.97 0.95
C ALA A 172 -8.66 -7.33 0.40
N HIS A 173 -9.40 -7.81 -0.60
CA HIS A 173 -9.33 -9.15 -1.15
C HIS A 173 -8.61 -9.11 -2.50
N THR A 174 -9.32 -9.34 -3.61
CA THR A 174 -8.71 -9.40 -4.95
C THR A 174 -8.08 -8.07 -5.37
N ASN A 175 -8.52 -6.92 -4.86
CA ASN A 175 -7.82 -5.66 -5.10
C ASN A 175 -6.42 -5.63 -4.47
N ALA A 176 -6.22 -6.32 -3.34
CA ALA A 176 -4.93 -6.46 -2.70
C ALA A 176 -4.08 -7.53 -3.39
N ASP A 177 -4.68 -8.56 -3.98
CA ASP A 177 -3.96 -9.53 -4.81
C ASP A 177 -3.45 -8.93 -6.12
N ASN A 178 -4.30 -8.11 -6.75
CA ASN A 178 -4.03 -7.50 -8.06
C ASN A 178 -3.17 -6.24 -7.98
N ALA A 179 -2.99 -5.66 -6.78
CA ALA A 179 -2.23 -4.43 -6.60
C ALA A 179 -0.73 -4.62 -6.93
N PRO A 180 -0.07 -3.64 -7.57
CA PRO A 180 1.37 -3.73 -7.89
C PRO A 180 2.30 -3.97 -6.69
N GLN A 181 1.90 -3.52 -5.51
CA GLN A 181 2.62 -3.71 -4.25
C GLN A 181 1.80 -4.56 -3.27
N GLY A 182 0.90 -5.38 -3.81
CA GLY A 182 -0.07 -6.22 -3.12
C GLY A 182 0.50 -7.53 -2.59
N LEU A 183 -0.39 -8.48 -2.30
CA LEU A 183 -0.01 -9.76 -1.68
C LEU A 183 0.99 -10.53 -2.53
N ASN A 184 0.71 -10.71 -3.82
CA ASN A 184 1.58 -11.44 -4.72
C ASN A 184 2.98 -10.79 -4.84
N ALA A 185 3.06 -9.46 -4.80
CA ALA A 185 4.33 -8.74 -4.78
C ALA A 185 5.13 -9.03 -3.48
N VAL A 186 4.48 -9.04 -2.31
CA VAL A 186 5.13 -9.42 -1.05
C VAL A 186 5.61 -10.87 -1.09
N LEU A 187 4.84 -11.78 -1.67
CA LEU A 187 5.29 -13.17 -1.86
C LEU A 187 6.52 -13.25 -2.77
N ALA A 188 6.53 -12.53 -3.89
CA ALA A 188 7.69 -12.46 -4.77
C ALA A 188 8.93 -11.89 -4.06
N GLU A 189 8.76 -10.87 -3.20
CA GLU A 189 9.84 -10.31 -2.37
C GLU A 189 10.45 -11.36 -1.44
N ARG A 190 9.64 -12.25 -0.82
CA ARG A 190 10.12 -13.32 0.07
C ARG A 190 11.08 -14.31 -0.62
N PHE A 191 10.90 -14.51 -1.92
CA PHE A 191 11.78 -15.35 -2.75
C PHE A 191 12.88 -14.55 -3.46
N GLY A 192 12.93 -13.23 -3.26
CA GLY A 192 13.88 -12.34 -3.94
C GLY A 192 13.72 -12.31 -5.46
N LEU A 193 12.49 -12.52 -5.96
CA LEU A 193 12.24 -12.54 -7.40
C LEU A 193 12.56 -11.18 -8.02
N THR A 194 13.14 -11.24 -9.21
CA THR A 194 13.48 -10.07 -10.03
C THR A 194 12.74 -10.13 -11.36
N GLN A 195 12.73 -9.02 -12.12
CA GLN A 195 12.06 -8.95 -13.43
C GLN A 195 10.59 -9.39 -13.37
N THR A 196 9.90 -8.96 -12.32
CA THR A 196 8.54 -9.40 -12.03
C THR A 196 7.50 -8.73 -12.90
N GLN A 197 6.48 -9.48 -13.30
CA GLN A 197 5.30 -8.99 -14.00
C GLN A 197 4.06 -9.79 -13.57
N PRO A 198 2.83 -9.24 -13.70
CA PRO A 198 1.61 -9.99 -13.42
C PRO A 198 1.45 -11.21 -14.36
N LEU A 199 0.79 -12.26 -13.89
CA LEU A 199 0.44 -13.42 -14.72
C LEU A 199 -0.75 -13.10 -15.65
N GLU A 200 -1.76 -12.44 -15.09
CA GLU A 200 -2.92 -11.92 -15.82
C GLU A 200 -3.06 -10.41 -15.57
N PRO A 201 -2.46 -9.57 -16.43
CA PRO A 201 -2.59 -8.13 -16.34
C PRO A 201 -4.05 -7.66 -16.35
N LEU A 202 -4.37 -6.65 -15.54
CA LEU A 202 -5.69 -6.02 -15.59
C LEU A 202 -5.92 -5.32 -16.93
N GLN A 203 -7.12 -5.46 -17.48
CA GLN A 203 -7.52 -4.87 -18.76
C GLN A 203 -8.42 -3.67 -18.56
N GLY A 204 -8.34 -2.66 -19.43
CA GLY A 204 -9.26 -1.52 -19.45
C GLY A 204 -9.21 -0.62 -18.20
N GLN A 205 -8.13 -0.69 -17.42
CA GLN A 205 -7.94 0.10 -16.19
C GLN A 205 -7.21 1.43 -16.43
N LEU A 206 -6.87 1.76 -17.67
CA LEU A 206 -6.10 2.95 -18.04
C LEU A 206 -6.84 3.80 -19.07
N MET A 207 -6.62 5.11 -18.99
CA MET A 207 -7.13 6.08 -19.95
C MET A 207 -6.03 7.09 -20.30
N GLU A 208 -6.17 7.73 -21.45
CA GLU A 208 -5.41 8.93 -21.80
C GLU A 208 -6.32 10.15 -21.73
N LEU A 209 -5.87 11.18 -21.01
CA LEU A 209 -6.45 12.51 -21.03
C LEU A 209 -5.63 13.38 -21.98
N VAL A 210 -6.30 13.98 -22.95
CA VAL A 210 -5.73 15.00 -23.84
C VAL A 210 -6.47 16.31 -23.63
N THR A 211 -5.75 17.40 -23.40
CA THR A 211 -6.31 18.75 -23.26
C THR A 211 -5.41 19.78 -23.94
N PHE A 212 -5.89 21.01 -24.05
CA PHE A 212 -5.22 22.10 -24.77
C PHE A 212 -5.17 23.31 -23.84
N VAL A 213 -3.96 23.79 -23.57
CA VAL A 213 -3.71 24.80 -22.53
C VAL A 213 -2.90 25.95 -23.13
N PRO A 214 -3.22 27.23 -22.85
CA PRO A 214 -2.35 28.34 -23.19
C PRO A 214 -0.92 28.09 -22.70
N SER A 215 0.07 28.36 -23.54
CA SER A 215 1.47 27.97 -23.29
C SER A 215 2.00 28.42 -21.92
N GLU A 216 1.60 29.60 -21.44
CA GLU A 216 2.03 30.14 -20.13
C GLU A 216 1.45 29.38 -18.92
N HIS A 217 0.35 28.65 -19.10
CA HIS A 217 -0.36 27.93 -18.04
C HIS A 217 -0.13 26.41 -18.05
N THR A 218 0.54 25.87 -19.07
CA THR A 218 0.73 24.42 -19.24
C THR A 218 1.37 23.77 -18.03
N GLU A 219 2.41 24.39 -17.45
CA GLU A 219 3.13 23.81 -16.32
C GLU A 219 2.26 23.70 -15.05
N ALA A 220 1.44 24.72 -14.78
CA ALA A 220 0.53 24.70 -13.63
C ALA A 220 -0.53 23.60 -13.78
N VAL A 221 -1.09 23.45 -14.98
CA VAL A 221 -2.06 22.38 -15.28
C VAL A 221 -1.39 21.01 -15.16
N ARG A 222 -0.21 20.83 -15.75
CA ARG A 222 0.56 19.57 -15.72
C ARG A 222 0.81 19.11 -14.29
N GLN A 223 1.28 19.99 -13.42
CA GLN A 223 1.48 19.68 -11.99
C GLN A 223 0.18 19.31 -11.28
N ALA A 224 -0.93 19.98 -11.59
CA ALA A 224 -2.23 19.67 -11.00
C ALA A 224 -2.70 18.25 -11.39
N LEU A 225 -2.53 17.86 -12.65
CA LEU A 225 -2.87 16.51 -13.13
C LEU A 225 -2.02 15.44 -12.44
N TRP A 226 -0.71 15.66 -12.30
CA TRP A 226 0.18 14.71 -11.63
C TRP A 226 -0.15 14.53 -10.14
N ARG A 227 -0.42 15.64 -9.44
CA ARG A 227 -0.85 15.60 -8.02
C ARG A 227 -2.16 14.85 -7.84
N ALA A 228 -3.05 14.92 -8.84
CA ALA A 228 -4.31 14.18 -8.84
C ALA A 228 -4.15 12.67 -9.18
N GLY A 229 -2.95 12.22 -9.53
CA GLY A 229 -2.63 10.81 -9.77
C GLY A 229 -2.51 10.40 -11.23
N ALA A 230 -2.50 11.36 -12.17
CA ALA A 230 -2.16 11.09 -13.56
C ALA A 230 -0.63 11.02 -13.75
N GLY A 231 -0.17 10.38 -14.82
CA GLY A 231 1.24 10.37 -15.20
C GLY A 231 2.13 9.45 -14.36
N ARG A 232 1.55 8.43 -13.71
CA ARG A 232 2.32 7.37 -13.04
C ARG A 232 2.32 6.11 -13.90
N LEU A 233 3.48 5.70 -14.38
CA LEU A 233 3.66 4.54 -15.25
C LEU A 233 4.82 3.69 -14.73
N GLY A 234 4.50 2.54 -14.13
CA GLY A 234 5.51 1.71 -13.45
C GLY A 234 6.24 2.50 -12.37
N SER A 235 7.58 2.53 -12.45
CA SER A 235 8.44 3.25 -11.51
C SER A 235 8.67 4.73 -11.86
N TYR A 236 8.02 5.24 -12.91
CA TYR A 236 8.12 6.64 -13.33
C TYR A 236 6.89 7.41 -12.88
N ASP A 237 7.11 8.62 -12.35
CA ASP A 237 6.06 9.60 -12.09
C ASP A 237 6.20 10.81 -13.02
N CYS A 238 5.26 11.74 -12.91
CA CYS A 238 5.23 12.98 -13.69
C CYS A 238 5.34 12.75 -15.22
N CYS A 239 4.85 11.61 -15.73
CA CYS A 239 4.85 11.31 -17.15
C CYS A 239 3.76 12.12 -17.85
N SER A 240 4.12 12.85 -18.90
CA SER A 240 3.17 13.52 -19.81
C SER A 240 3.89 13.90 -21.09
N TYR A 241 3.14 14.13 -22.16
CA TYR A 241 3.65 14.58 -23.44
C TYR A 241 2.98 15.90 -23.83
N SER A 242 3.73 16.84 -24.41
CA SER A 242 3.13 18.05 -24.97
C SER A 242 3.66 18.41 -26.35
N HIS A 243 2.81 19.12 -27.10
CA HIS A 243 3.12 19.63 -28.44
C HIS A 243 2.46 21.00 -28.64
N SER A 244 3.22 21.99 -29.08
CA SER A 244 2.71 23.34 -29.37
C SER A 244 1.87 23.36 -30.65
N GLY A 245 0.80 24.16 -30.65
CA GLY A 245 -0.04 24.37 -31.81
C GLY A 245 -0.94 25.60 -31.62
N VAL A 246 -1.79 25.85 -32.62
CA VAL A 246 -2.69 27.01 -32.61
C VAL A 246 -4.14 26.54 -32.45
N GLY A 247 -4.76 26.90 -31.33
CA GLY A 247 -6.18 26.76 -31.08
C GLY A 247 -6.97 27.87 -31.77
N THR A 248 -8.20 27.57 -32.22
CA THR A 248 -9.10 28.61 -32.75
C THR A 248 -10.49 28.48 -32.17
N PHE A 249 -11.08 29.60 -31.79
CA PHE A 249 -12.44 29.64 -31.26
C PHE A 249 -13.05 31.04 -31.42
N ARG A 250 -14.37 31.13 -31.31
CA ARG A 250 -15.10 32.41 -31.28
C ARG A 250 -16.00 32.42 -30.06
N ALA A 251 -15.73 33.37 -29.16
CA ALA A 251 -16.54 33.53 -27.95
C ALA A 251 -17.96 34.03 -28.32
N GLY A 252 -18.99 33.33 -27.83
CA GLY A 252 -20.38 33.76 -27.97
C GLY A 252 -20.77 34.84 -26.96
N ALA A 253 -21.95 35.43 -27.11
CA ALA A 253 -22.41 36.56 -26.27
C ALA A 253 -22.54 36.25 -24.76
N GLY A 254 -22.62 34.97 -24.38
CA GLY A 254 -22.70 34.54 -22.98
C GLY A 254 -21.40 33.96 -22.40
N ALA A 255 -20.29 34.03 -23.14
CA ALA A 255 -19.00 33.55 -22.67
C ALA A 255 -18.24 34.65 -21.90
N ASN A 256 -17.39 34.26 -20.95
CA ASN A 256 -16.43 35.16 -20.31
C ASN A 256 -15.01 34.69 -20.65
N PRO A 257 -14.56 34.95 -21.90
CA PRO A 257 -13.32 34.38 -22.40
C PRO A 257 -12.12 34.86 -21.58
N PHE A 258 -11.25 33.92 -21.20
CA PHE A 258 -9.94 34.24 -20.61
C PHE A 258 -9.05 35.04 -21.58
N VAL A 259 -9.11 34.68 -22.87
CA VAL A 259 -8.44 35.39 -23.99
C VAL A 259 -9.38 35.50 -25.19
N GLY A 260 -9.21 36.56 -25.98
CA GLY A 260 -10.02 36.87 -27.17
C GLY A 260 -11.22 37.77 -26.90
N THR A 261 -11.83 38.26 -27.98
CA THR A 261 -12.97 39.20 -27.94
C THR A 261 -14.29 38.49 -28.27
N ILE A 262 -15.37 38.85 -27.56
CA ILE A 262 -16.71 38.33 -27.84
C ILE A 262 -17.12 38.66 -29.28
N GLY A 263 -17.56 37.65 -30.02
CA GLY A 263 -18.02 37.75 -31.40
C GLY A 263 -16.91 37.64 -32.46
N GLU A 264 -15.63 37.68 -32.08
CA GLU A 264 -14.50 37.64 -33.00
C GLU A 264 -13.81 36.27 -33.00
N LEU A 265 -13.23 35.87 -34.14
CA LEU A 265 -12.41 34.66 -34.21
C LEU A 265 -11.05 34.93 -33.56
N HIS A 266 -10.74 34.17 -32.52
CA HIS A 266 -9.46 34.23 -31.81
C HIS A 266 -8.55 33.07 -32.22
N ARG A 267 -7.24 33.31 -32.20
CA ARG A 267 -6.19 32.31 -32.39
C ARG A 267 -5.23 32.39 -31.21
N GLU A 268 -5.02 31.29 -30.52
CA GLU A 268 -4.18 31.23 -29.32
C GLU A 268 -3.08 30.17 -29.48
N GLU A 269 -1.88 30.47 -28.99
CA GLU A 269 -0.77 29.51 -28.91
C GLU A 269 -0.96 28.58 -27.71
N GLU A 270 -1.29 27.32 -27.98
CA GLU A 270 -1.64 26.33 -26.97
C GLU A 270 -0.68 25.13 -27.03
N GLU A 271 -0.49 24.48 -25.88
CA GLU A 271 0.09 23.16 -25.81
C GLU A 271 -1.01 22.10 -25.74
N ARG A 272 -0.98 21.16 -26.68
CA ARG A 272 -1.70 19.89 -26.56
C ARG A 272 -0.99 19.03 -25.53
N LEU A 273 -1.55 18.92 -24.33
CA LEU A 273 -1.04 18.11 -23.22
C LEU A 273 -1.74 16.75 -23.21
N SER A 274 -0.96 15.67 -23.17
CA SER A 274 -1.41 14.29 -23.00
C SER A 274 -0.85 13.68 -21.72
N VAL A 275 -1.69 12.95 -20.99
CA VAL A 275 -1.31 12.20 -19.79
C VAL A 275 -2.12 10.92 -19.64
N ILE A 276 -1.47 9.82 -19.25
CA ILE A 276 -2.13 8.55 -18.93
C ILE A 276 -2.52 8.54 -17.44
N LEU A 277 -3.69 8.00 -17.12
CA LEU A 277 -4.19 7.89 -15.75
C LEU A 277 -4.92 6.56 -15.52
N PRO A 278 -4.97 6.06 -14.28
CA PRO A 278 -5.89 5.00 -13.91
C PRO A 278 -7.35 5.45 -14.06
N ALA A 279 -8.21 4.59 -14.58
CA ALA A 279 -9.61 4.91 -14.87
C ALA A 279 -10.36 5.40 -13.61
N TYR A 280 -10.12 4.78 -12.45
CA TYR A 280 -10.74 5.18 -11.18
C TYR A 280 -10.32 6.58 -10.67
N ARG A 281 -9.22 7.16 -11.19
CA ARG A 281 -8.78 8.52 -10.88
C ARG A 281 -9.43 9.58 -11.76
N GLN A 282 -10.25 9.21 -12.76
CA GLN A 282 -10.86 10.14 -13.70
C GLN A 282 -11.53 11.34 -13.01
N GLY A 283 -12.37 11.10 -12.00
CA GLY A 283 -13.08 12.17 -11.32
C GLY A 283 -12.14 13.19 -10.66
N ALA A 284 -11.12 12.70 -9.95
CA ALA A 284 -10.13 13.55 -9.28
C ALA A 284 -9.29 14.34 -10.28
N VAL A 285 -8.83 13.69 -11.35
CA VAL A 285 -8.01 14.32 -12.39
C VAL A 285 -8.81 15.37 -13.17
N MET A 286 -10.07 15.08 -13.52
CA MET A 286 -10.93 16.04 -14.20
C MET A 286 -11.26 17.25 -13.31
N GLN A 287 -11.42 17.05 -12.00
CA GLN A 287 -11.61 18.16 -11.07
C GLN A 287 -10.34 19.02 -10.94
N ALA A 288 -9.17 18.38 -10.85
CA ALA A 288 -7.89 19.08 -10.80
C ALA A 288 -7.64 19.89 -12.08
N LEU A 289 -7.95 19.32 -13.25
CA LEU A 289 -7.90 20.01 -14.54
C LEU A 289 -8.78 21.26 -14.51
N ARG A 290 -10.07 21.12 -14.22
CA ARG A 290 -11.01 22.26 -14.19
C ARG A 290 -10.60 23.36 -13.22
N THR A 291 -9.97 22.99 -12.10
CA THR A 291 -9.54 23.96 -11.08
C THR A 291 -8.28 24.71 -11.50
N ALA A 292 -7.35 24.05 -12.20
CA ALA A 292 -6.07 24.63 -12.58
C ALA A 292 -6.10 25.31 -13.95
N HIS A 293 -7.05 24.96 -14.81
CA HIS A 293 -7.13 25.46 -16.18
C HIS A 293 -7.62 26.91 -16.24
N PRO A 294 -7.01 27.80 -17.06
CA PRO A 294 -7.42 29.21 -17.14
C PRO A 294 -8.78 29.41 -17.80
N TYR A 295 -9.17 28.55 -18.74
CA TYR A 295 -10.48 28.61 -19.39
C TYR A 295 -11.60 28.06 -18.51
N GLU A 296 -12.77 28.69 -18.62
CA GLU A 296 -14.01 28.28 -17.93
C GLU A 296 -14.40 26.82 -18.26
N LEU A 297 -14.24 26.44 -19.53
CA LEU A 297 -14.51 25.09 -20.03
C LEU A 297 -13.33 24.61 -20.89
N PRO A 298 -12.38 23.84 -20.33
CA PRO A 298 -11.30 23.27 -21.12
C PRO A 298 -11.82 22.24 -22.13
N ALA A 299 -11.23 22.23 -23.33
CA ALA A 299 -11.41 21.15 -24.28
C ALA A 299 -10.64 19.91 -23.78
N VAL A 300 -11.34 18.77 -23.68
CA VAL A 300 -10.77 17.52 -23.14
C VAL A 300 -11.25 16.32 -23.94
N SER A 301 -10.32 15.44 -24.29
CA SER A 301 -10.59 14.08 -24.75
C SER A 301 -10.18 13.10 -23.67
N LEU A 302 -11.09 12.20 -23.31
CA LEU A 302 -10.80 11.03 -22.47
C LEU A 302 -10.90 9.79 -23.35
N ILE A 303 -9.77 9.12 -23.54
CA ILE A 303 -9.62 7.99 -24.46
C ILE A 303 -9.37 6.74 -23.63
N PRO A 304 -10.30 5.77 -23.59
CA PRO A 304 -10.06 4.47 -22.98
C PRO A 304 -8.90 3.79 -23.70
N LEU A 305 -7.95 3.26 -22.93
CA LEU A 305 -6.84 2.52 -23.51
C LEU A 305 -7.10 1.01 -23.44
N ALA A 306 -6.83 0.32 -24.54
CA ALA A 306 -6.95 -1.13 -24.63
C ALA A 306 -5.69 -1.86 -24.15
N ASN A 307 -4.64 -1.14 -23.75
CA ASN A 307 -3.43 -1.77 -23.25
C ASN A 307 -3.65 -2.37 -21.87
N GLU A 308 -2.86 -3.42 -21.62
CA GLU A 308 -2.82 -4.09 -20.34
C GLU A 308 -2.19 -3.18 -19.27
N HIS A 309 -2.62 -3.34 -18.03
CA HIS A 309 -1.99 -2.66 -16.91
C HIS A 309 -0.60 -3.27 -16.66
N PRO A 310 0.49 -2.50 -16.72
CA PRO A 310 1.84 -3.05 -16.79
C PRO A 310 2.28 -3.78 -15.51
N THR A 311 1.70 -3.41 -14.36
CA THR A 311 2.14 -3.88 -13.04
C THR A 311 1.03 -4.38 -12.13
N ALA A 312 -0.23 -4.37 -12.57
CA ALA A 312 -1.37 -4.77 -11.75
C ALA A 312 -2.12 -5.88 -12.48
N GLY A 313 -2.53 -6.89 -11.75
CA GLY A 313 -3.07 -8.12 -12.32
C GLY A 313 -2.97 -9.30 -11.37
N GLY A 314 -3.67 -10.37 -11.72
CA GLY A 314 -3.66 -11.60 -10.95
C GLY A 314 -2.29 -12.26 -11.02
N GLY A 315 -1.86 -12.80 -9.88
CA GLY A 315 -0.60 -13.51 -9.73
C GLY A 315 0.64 -12.68 -10.11
N ILE A 316 1.80 -13.31 -10.01
CA ILE A 316 3.08 -12.69 -10.36
C ILE A 316 4.04 -13.76 -10.87
N VAL A 317 4.91 -13.39 -11.80
CA VAL A 317 6.02 -14.23 -12.27
C VAL A 317 7.30 -13.43 -12.33
N GLY A 318 8.42 -14.04 -11.95
CA GLY A 318 9.74 -13.43 -12.01
C GLY A 318 10.84 -14.48 -11.92
N ASP A 319 12.08 -14.00 -11.94
CA ASP A 319 13.26 -14.85 -11.93
C ASP A 319 13.94 -14.83 -10.55
N LEU A 320 14.23 -16.02 -10.04
CA LEU A 320 15.09 -16.21 -8.88
C LEU A 320 16.49 -15.64 -9.18
N PRO A 321 17.23 -15.11 -8.19
CA PRO A 321 18.61 -14.65 -8.41
C PRO A 321 19.51 -15.75 -8.97
N GLU A 322 19.42 -16.95 -8.42
CA GLU A 322 20.16 -18.15 -8.85
C GLU A 322 19.20 -19.30 -9.08
N ALA A 323 19.46 -20.11 -10.11
CA ALA A 323 18.66 -21.30 -10.37
C ALA A 323 18.99 -22.39 -9.34
N MET A 324 17.97 -23.12 -8.88
CA MET A 324 18.14 -24.23 -7.93
C MET A 324 17.34 -25.44 -8.38
N SER A 325 17.63 -26.63 -7.83
CA SER A 325 16.85 -27.83 -8.15
C SER A 325 15.42 -27.74 -7.60
N GLU A 326 14.48 -28.48 -8.20
CA GLU A 326 13.11 -28.60 -7.67
C GLU A 326 13.11 -29.00 -6.19
N ARG A 327 14.03 -29.88 -5.78
CA ARG A 327 14.13 -30.33 -4.39
C ARG A 327 14.46 -29.19 -3.44
N GLU A 328 15.49 -28.43 -3.79
CA GLU A 328 15.95 -27.29 -2.99
C GLU A 328 14.85 -26.24 -2.93
N MET A 329 14.18 -25.98 -4.06
CA MET A 329 13.07 -25.03 -4.11
C MET A 329 11.89 -25.45 -3.22
N LEU A 330 11.47 -26.72 -3.25
CA LEU A 330 10.39 -27.21 -2.39
C LEU A 330 10.76 -27.11 -0.89
N LEU A 331 12.00 -27.42 -0.53
CA LEU A 331 12.49 -27.25 0.84
C LEU A 331 12.53 -25.78 1.24
N HIS A 332 12.94 -24.90 0.33
CA HIS A 332 12.97 -23.46 0.55
C HIS A 332 11.56 -22.89 0.73
N ILE A 333 10.57 -23.30 -0.08
CA ILE A 333 9.16 -22.93 0.10
C ILE A 333 8.67 -23.35 1.49
N LYS A 334 8.98 -24.59 1.91
CA LYS A 334 8.62 -25.08 3.24
C LYS A 334 9.23 -24.24 4.37
N GLU A 335 10.47 -23.79 4.22
CA GLU A 335 11.14 -22.91 5.18
C GLU A 335 10.52 -21.50 5.22
N VAL A 336 10.34 -20.87 4.05
CA VAL A 336 9.80 -19.50 3.91
C VAL A 336 8.42 -19.36 4.55
N PHE A 337 7.57 -20.37 4.43
CA PHE A 337 6.22 -20.37 4.98
C PHE A 337 6.09 -21.16 6.30
N GLY A 338 7.16 -21.77 6.81
CA GLY A 338 7.11 -22.56 8.05
C GLY A 338 6.18 -23.77 7.97
N LEU A 339 6.07 -24.41 6.80
CA LEU A 339 5.05 -25.43 6.53
C LEU A 339 5.39 -26.78 7.16
N LYS A 340 4.35 -27.47 7.64
CA LYS A 340 4.48 -28.88 8.03
C LYS A 340 4.56 -29.77 6.79
N VAL A 341 3.64 -29.55 5.86
CA VAL A 341 3.47 -30.30 4.60
C VAL A 341 3.30 -29.32 3.45
N LEU A 342 3.64 -29.76 2.25
CA LEU A 342 3.26 -29.12 0.99
C LEU A 342 2.93 -30.24 0.00
N ALA A 343 2.13 -29.94 -1.02
CA ALA A 343 1.84 -30.86 -2.11
C ALA A 343 2.43 -30.32 -3.42
N HIS A 344 2.82 -31.22 -4.32
CA HIS A 344 3.41 -30.84 -5.59
C HIS A 344 3.08 -31.87 -6.67
N SER A 345 3.16 -31.48 -7.95
CA SER A 345 3.06 -32.38 -9.10
C SER A 345 4.29 -33.28 -9.22
N ALA A 346 4.31 -34.21 -10.19
CA ALA A 346 5.48 -35.04 -10.42
C ALA A 346 6.75 -34.20 -10.70
N TRP A 347 7.89 -34.69 -10.21
CA TRP A 347 9.20 -34.11 -10.44
C TRP A 347 9.54 -34.12 -11.93
N ARG A 348 10.16 -33.04 -12.41
CA ARG A 348 10.63 -32.92 -13.80
C ARG A 348 12.14 -33.01 -13.91
N GLU A 349 12.85 -32.98 -12.78
CA GLU A 349 14.31 -33.00 -12.68
C GLU A 349 14.97 -31.86 -13.47
N ARG A 350 14.32 -30.69 -13.47
CA ARG A 350 14.79 -29.46 -14.13
C ARG A 350 15.14 -28.39 -13.09
N PRO A 351 16.10 -27.51 -13.36
CA PRO A 351 16.34 -26.37 -12.48
C PRO A 351 15.14 -25.41 -12.53
N VAL A 352 14.81 -24.82 -11.38
CA VAL A 352 13.85 -23.72 -11.24
C VAL A 352 14.64 -22.42 -11.29
N LYS A 353 14.40 -21.61 -12.32
CA LYS A 353 14.92 -20.23 -12.45
C LYS A 353 13.77 -19.24 -12.44
N ARG A 354 12.69 -19.52 -13.17
CA ARG A 354 11.52 -18.66 -13.29
C ARG A 354 10.36 -19.21 -12.46
N MET A 355 9.86 -18.41 -11.54
CA MET A 355 8.82 -18.80 -10.58
C MET A 355 7.59 -17.93 -10.75
N ALA A 356 6.43 -18.58 -10.85
CA ALA A 356 5.12 -17.96 -10.81
C ALA A 356 4.45 -18.21 -9.46
N ILE A 357 3.72 -17.23 -8.95
CA ILE A 357 3.02 -17.27 -7.66
C ILE A 357 1.62 -16.67 -7.83
N CYS A 358 0.61 -17.34 -7.29
CA CYS A 358 -0.71 -16.77 -7.09
C CYS A 358 -1.29 -17.31 -5.78
N GLY A 359 -1.41 -16.46 -4.75
CA GLY A 359 -2.01 -16.85 -3.47
C GLY A 359 -3.44 -17.37 -3.61
N GLY A 360 -3.95 -18.05 -2.59
CA GLY A 360 -5.31 -18.56 -2.55
C GLY A 360 -5.57 -19.67 -3.57
N SER A 361 -6.76 -19.65 -4.18
CA SER A 361 -7.22 -20.66 -5.15
C SER A 361 -6.76 -20.35 -6.59
N GLY A 362 -5.46 -20.09 -6.79
CA GLY A 362 -4.89 -19.60 -8.06
C GLY A 362 -4.61 -20.66 -9.14
N ALA A 363 -4.89 -21.95 -8.91
CA ALA A 363 -4.54 -23.03 -9.84
C ALA A 363 -5.00 -22.82 -11.29
N PHE A 364 -6.11 -22.10 -11.52
CA PHE A 364 -6.61 -21.81 -12.85
C PHE A 364 -5.62 -21.05 -13.76
N MET A 365 -4.61 -20.39 -13.18
CA MET A 365 -3.61 -19.58 -13.88
C MET A 365 -2.37 -20.36 -14.34
N TRP A 366 -2.31 -21.68 -14.12
CA TRP A 366 -1.11 -22.46 -14.43
C TRP A 366 -0.73 -22.37 -15.92
N LYS A 367 -1.71 -22.22 -16.83
CA LYS A 367 -1.47 -22.11 -18.28
C LYS A 367 -0.73 -20.82 -18.62
N GLN A 368 -1.12 -19.73 -17.98
CA GLN A 368 -0.52 -18.41 -18.12
C GLN A 368 0.90 -18.42 -17.55
N ALA A 369 1.09 -19.06 -16.39
CA ALA A 369 2.42 -19.30 -15.83
C ALA A 369 3.33 -20.08 -16.81
N ALA A 370 2.82 -21.16 -17.40
CA ALA A 370 3.56 -21.97 -18.37
C ALA A 370 3.87 -21.18 -19.66
N GLN A 371 2.92 -20.38 -20.17
CA GLN A 371 3.12 -19.52 -21.35
C GLN A 371 4.19 -18.45 -21.11
N LEU A 372 4.28 -17.95 -19.88
CA LEU A 372 5.32 -17.00 -19.45
C LEU A 372 6.64 -17.69 -19.07
N GLY A 373 6.77 -19.00 -19.34
CA GLY A 373 7.99 -19.77 -19.17
C GLY A 373 8.35 -20.07 -17.72
N ALA A 374 7.38 -20.07 -16.80
CA ALA A 374 7.64 -20.45 -15.41
C ALA A 374 8.03 -21.93 -15.31
N ASP A 375 9.09 -22.22 -14.56
CA ASP A 375 9.52 -23.57 -14.23
C ASP A 375 8.67 -24.15 -13.09
N LEU A 376 8.19 -23.27 -12.20
CA LEU A 376 7.39 -23.58 -11.03
C LEU A 376 6.20 -22.63 -10.92
N PHE A 377 5.03 -23.15 -10.55
CA PHE A 377 3.86 -22.36 -10.16
C PHE A 377 3.43 -22.70 -8.73
N LEU A 378 3.48 -21.70 -7.84
CA LEU A 378 3.09 -21.81 -6.44
C LEU A 378 1.70 -21.20 -6.24
N THR A 379 0.81 -21.95 -5.60
CA THR A 379 -0.51 -21.44 -5.20
C THR A 379 -0.97 -22.03 -3.85
N GLY A 380 -2.11 -21.58 -3.32
CA GLY A 380 -2.67 -22.12 -2.09
C GLY A 380 -3.38 -23.45 -2.33
N GLU A 381 -4.20 -23.53 -3.38
CA GLU A 381 -5.05 -24.69 -3.66
C GLU A 381 -5.06 -25.10 -5.13
N ALA A 382 -5.15 -26.40 -5.38
CA ALA A 382 -5.33 -26.98 -6.71
C ALA A 382 -6.18 -28.26 -6.63
N LYS A 383 -6.93 -28.56 -7.69
CA LYS A 383 -7.69 -29.80 -7.81
C LYS A 383 -6.78 -30.95 -8.25
N TYR A 384 -7.22 -32.18 -8.03
CA TYR A 384 -6.46 -33.38 -8.38
C TYR A 384 -5.95 -33.38 -9.84
N ASN A 385 -6.80 -33.04 -10.80
CA ASN A 385 -6.42 -33.03 -12.23
C ASN A 385 -5.41 -31.92 -12.55
N ASP A 386 -5.41 -30.81 -11.81
CA ASP A 386 -4.47 -29.70 -12.06
C ASP A 386 -3.01 -30.18 -11.88
N TYR A 387 -2.75 -31.14 -10.98
CA TYR A 387 -1.42 -31.72 -10.79
C TYR A 387 -0.93 -32.54 -11.99
N PHE A 388 -1.84 -33.19 -12.73
CA PHE A 388 -1.50 -33.88 -13.96
C PHE A 388 -1.33 -32.87 -15.09
N ASP A 389 -2.34 -32.01 -15.29
CA ASP A 389 -2.40 -31.08 -16.40
C ASP A 389 -1.25 -30.07 -16.35
N ALA A 390 -0.97 -29.46 -15.20
CA ALA A 390 0.12 -28.51 -15.04
C ALA A 390 1.49 -29.20 -14.99
N GLY A 391 1.56 -30.42 -14.41
CA GLY A 391 2.79 -31.16 -14.16
C GLY A 391 3.60 -31.49 -15.40
N GLU A 392 2.96 -31.59 -16.57
CA GLU A 392 3.65 -31.77 -17.85
C GLU A 392 4.43 -30.52 -18.29
N HIS A 393 3.99 -29.34 -17.84
CA HIS A 393 4.49 -28.04 -18.30
C HIS A 393 5.40 -27.34 -17.29
N LEU A 394 5.08 -27.44 -16.00
CA LEU A 394 5.80 -26.81 -14.88
C LEU A 394 5.62 -27.61 -13.58
N LEU A 395 6.42 -27.32 -12.56
CA LEU A 395 6.19 -27.89 -11.24
C LEU A 395 5.06 -27.11 -10.55
N LEU A 396 3.90 -27.74 -10.40
CA LEU A 396 2.80 -27.17 -9.61
C LEU A 396 3.05 -27.46 -8.13
N VAL A 397 2.95 -26.44 -7.29
CA VAL A 397 3.12 -26.56 -5.83
C VAL A 397 1.94 -25.90 -5.12
N THR A 398 1.39 -26.58 -4.14
CA THR A 398 0.35 -26.04 -3.25
C THR A 398 0.79 -26.07 -1.80
N ILE A 399 0.48 -25.00 -1.07
CA ILE A 399 0.91 -24.82 0.32
C ILE A 399 -0.24 -24.64 1.31
N GLY A 400 -1.48 -24.62 0.83
CA GLY A 400 -2.67 -24.29 1.61
C GLY A 400 -3.11 -22.85 1.39
N HIS A 401 -4.43 -22.64 1.35
CA HIS A 401 -5.05 -21.35 1.08
C HIS A 401 -4.61 -20.30 2.11
N TYR A 402 -4.84 -20.61 3.39
CA TYR A 402 -4.50 -19.74 4.51
C TYR A 402 -3.01 -19.41 4.56
N GLU A 403 -2.14 -20.40 4.40
CA GLU A 403 -0.68 -20.24 4.46
C GLU A 403 -0.17 -19.30 3.36
N SER A 404 -0.79 -19.35 2.18
CA SER A 404 -0.43 -18.47 1.05
C SER A 404 -0.87 -17.02 1.24
N GLU A 405 -1.90 -16.76 2.05
CA GLU A 405 -2.53 -15.45 2.20
C GLU A 405 -2.29 -14.80 3.56
N GLU A 406 -1.67 -15.50 4.52
CA GLU A 406 -1.27 -14.93 5.81
C GLU A 406 -0.39 -13.66 5.64
N VAL A 407 0.32 -13.58 4.50
CA VAL A 407 1.09 -12.41 4.06
C VAL A 407 0.25 -11.11 4.01
N ALA A 408 -1.07 -11.19 3.89
CA ALA A 408 -1.96 -10.02 3.98
C ALA A 408 -1.74 -9.24 5.29
N ASN A 409 -1.55 -9.95 6.41
CA ASN A 409 -1.27 -9.33 7.71
C ASN A 409 0.06 -8.57 7.70
N GLU A 410 1.07 -9.09 7.01
CA GLU A 410 2.34 -8.40 6.82
C GLU A 410 2.16 -7.14 5.96
N LEU A 411 1.45 -7.25 4.84
CA LEU A 411 1.18 -6.14 3.94
C LEU A 411 0.47 -5.00 4.66
N PHE A 412 -0.66 -5.27 5.32
CA PHE A 412 -1.43 -4.22 6.00
C PHE A 412 -0.64 -3.60 7.16
N MET A 413 0.08 -4.41 7.93
CA MET A 413 0.95 -3.90 8.99
C MET A 413 2.05 -2.99 8.45
N ARG A 414 2.67 -3.35 7.31
CA ARG A 414 3.68 -2.54 6.63
C ARG A 414 3.09 -1.20 6.17
N ILE A 415 1.95 -1.22 5.48
CA ILE A 415 1.28 -0.01 4.99
C ILE A 415 0.91 0.93 6.15
N ILE A 416 0.28 0.40 7.20
CA ILE A 416 -0.20 1.20 8.32
C ILE A 416 0.96 1.78 9.12
N SER A 417 1.96 0.97 9.47
CA SER A 417 3.10 1.43 10.29
C SER A 417 3.99 2.45 9.58
N GLN A 418 4.11 2.37 8.25
CA GLN A 418 4.84 3.38 7.47
C GLN A 418 4.20 4.77 7.57
N LYS A 419 2.86 4.84 7.60
CA LYS A 419 2.13 6.11 7.68
C LYS A 419 1.84 6.54 9.12
N PHE A 420 1.55 5.58 9.99
CA PHE A 420 1.08 5.73 11.36
C PHE A 420 1.89 4.86 12.33
N PRO A 421 3.17 5.17 12.56
CA PRO A 421 4.10 4.29 13.29
C PRO A 421 3.73 4.06 14.77
N THR A 422 2.91 4.93 15.36
CA THR A 422 2.47 4.83 16.76
C THR A 422 1.06 4.28 16.91
N PHE A 423 0.38 3.93 15.82
CA PHE A 423 -0.99 3.41 15.87
C PHE A 423 -1.01 1.94 16.27
N ALA A 424 -1.91 1.59 17.20
CA ALA A 424 -2.05 0.24 17.72
C ALA A 424 -2.58 -0.71 16.63
N THR A 425 -1.68 -1.46 16.01
CA THR A 425 -1.99 -2.47 14.99
C THR A 425 -1.59 -3.84 15.50
N HIS A 426 -2.56 -4.75 15.59
CA HIS A 426 -2.38 -6.10 16.11
C HIS A 426 -2.63 -7.13 15.02
N ARG A 427 -1.97 -8.29 15.09
CA ARG A 427 -2.33 -9.49 14.31
C ARG A 427 -3.17 -10.41 15.20
N THR A 428 -4.23 -10.98 14.63
CA THR A 428 -5.05 -11.96 15.34
C THR A 428 -4.22 -13.16 15.81
N THR A 429 -4.54 -13.66 17.01
CA THR A 429 -4.01 -14.92 17.54
C THR A 429 -5.08 -16.00 17.59
N ALA A 430 -6.36 -15.63 17.42
CA ALA A 430 -7.43 -16.59 17.20
C ALA A 430 -7.10 -17.44 15.96
N GLY A 431 -6.93 -18.75 16.14
CA GLY A 431 -6.52 -19.68 15.08
C GLY A 431 -7.52 -19.67 13.93
N THR A 432 -7.13 -19.06 12.81
CA THR A 432 -8.00 -18.82 11.65
C THR A 432 -7.91 -19.86 10.56
N ASN A 433 -6.90 -20.76 10.57
CA ASN A 433 -6.83 -21.83 9.58
C ASN A 433 -7.82 -22.96 9.95
N PRO A 434 -8.88 -23.19 9.17
CA PRO A 434 -9.80 -24.30 9.44
C PRO A 434 -9.20 -25.66 9.07
N ILE A 435 -8.12 -25.70 8.28
CA ILE A 435 -7.47 -26.92 7.80
C ILE A 435 -6.45 -27.39 8.84
N ASN A 436 -6.62 -28.62 9.32
CA ASN A 436 -5.75 -29.23 10.31
C ASN A 436 -5.07 -30.47 9.72
N TYR A 437 -3.74 -30.52 9.81
CA TYR A 437 -2.93 -31.63 9.32
C TYR A 437 -2.58 -32.59 10.47
N LEU A 438 -2.73 -33.90 10.23
CA LEU A 438 -2.36 -34.97 11.18
C LEU A 438 -0.88 -35.37 11.07
#